data_AF-A0A6L9KPY9-F1
#
_entry.id   AF-A0A6L9KPY9-F1
#
_cell.length_a   1.000
_cell.length_b   1.000
_cell.length_c   1.000
_cell.angle_alpha   90.00
_cell.angle_beta   90.00
_cell.angle_gamma   90.00
#
_symmetry.space_group_name_H-M   'P 1'
#
loop_
_entity.id
_entity.type
_entity.pdbx_description
1 polymer ?
#
loop_
_entity_poly.entity_id
_entity_poly.type
_entity_poly.pdbx_seq_one_letter_code
_entity_poly.pdbx_strand_id
1 'polypeptide(L)'
;MDNFDSLTWAFEDWFETPLCDLPDPLRQRVEQEFFPMPWDKLSANQRRSVALQLDYQHDPATAQDQKFWWDFFEQMISLKTQVAEWEAVATPTAAELALKETRLTELKQELARMDAQQRLARGDYFPERKLSQNVDGAPSTGPTVSARYIAYPNAMHQLTRRLGATPEELAAWIWLGPKDGGLAAYLNANELVPPPRFFYATGSDTHDYIAPLMACWFREDDINQFDPADRYIVGAALIERWNKLPGLHAVAFIKAKIAESRLLDIHPIYGGTRGTFSEHPDWPSLESGLFCRAHVEQIEAEDFAAVSSADATEPPGLGTSEWRKKTAQTAANALHDQPGGSRDKKRNIQELWASGKYSSRTLCAEQECAALDMSYDAARRALTNTPEPSRC
;
A
#
# COMPACT_ATOMS: atom_id res chain seq x y z
N MET A 1 -46.25 -0.21 11.95
CA MET A 1 -45.28 -1.12 11.34
C MET A 1 -44.84 -0.41 10.09
N ASP A 2 -43.75 0.34 10.20
CA ASP A 2 -43.25 1.12 9.07
C ASP A 2 -42.93 0.17 7.93
N ASN A 3 -43.50 0.46 6.78
CA ASN A 3 -43.39 -0.38 5.59
C ASN A 3 -41.97 -0.20 5.08
N PHE A 4 -41.08 -1.17 5.36
CA PHE A 4 -39.73 -1.18 4.80
C PHE A 4 -39.82 -1.05 3.28
N ASP A 5 -39.24 0.02 2.76
CA ASP A 5 -39.24 0.39 1.35
C ASP A 5 -37.80 0.47 0.85
N SER A 6 -37.35 -0.61 0.22
CA SER A 6 -35.96 -0.81 -0.17
C SER A 6 -35.46 0.27 -1.15
N LEU A 7 -34.34 0.88 -0.79
CA LEU A 7 -33.58 1.79 -1.64
C LEU A 7 -33.02 1.09 -2.88
N THR A 8 -32.54 -0.15 -2.72
CA THR A 8 -32.04 -0.96 -3.84
C THR A 8 -33.11 -1.07 -4.92
N TRP A 9 -34.35 -1.39 -4.52
CA TRP A 9 -35.46 -1.50 -5.46
C TRP A 9 -35.99 -0.15 -5.96
N ALA A 10 -36.01 0.88 -5.11
CA ALA A 10 -36.50 2.21 -5.50
C ALA A 10 -35.60 2.90 -6.53
N PHE A 11 -34.30 2.61 -6.53
CA PHE A 11 -33.29 3.27 -7.37
C PHE A 11 -32.73 2.39 -8.49
N GLU A 12 -33.21 1.15 -8.67
CA GLU A 12 -32.67 0.17 -9.64
C GLU A 12 -32.43 0.77 -11.04
N ASP A 13 -33.40 1.50 -11.57
CA ASP A 13 -33.34 2.14 -12.89
C ASP A 13 -32.67 3.54 -12.89
N TRP A 14 -32.27 4.04 -11.72
CA TRP A 14 -31.89 5.44 -11.50
C TRP A 14 -30.47 5.63 -10.98
N PHE A 15 -29.74 4.54 -10.68
CA PHE A 15 -28.39 4.62 -10.12
C PHE A 15 -27.37 5.31 -11.03
N GLU A 16 -27.57 5.30 -12.34
CA GLU A 16 -26.71 6.02 -13.31
C GLU A 16 -27.08 7.51 -13.43
N THR A 17 -28.21 7.93 -12.85
CA THR A 17 -28.79 9.27 -13.06
C THR A 17 -28.23 10.28 -12.05
N PRO A 18 -27.75 11.46 -12.48
CA PRO A 18 -27.38 12.56 -11.58
C PRO A 18 -28.55 13.03 -10.72
N LEU A 19 -28.27 13.60 -9.54
CA LEU A 19 -29.30 14.00 -8.56
C LEU A 19 -30.33 15.00 -9.15
N CYS A 20 -29.86 15.92 -10.00
CA CYS A 20 -30.70 16.92 -10.66
C CYS A 20 -31.71 16.32 -11.63
N ASP A 21 -31.41 15.15 -12.20
CA ASP A 21 -32.22 14.49 -13.23
C ASP A 21 -33.14 13.41 -12.64
N LEU A 22 -33.05 13.17 -11.33
CA LEU A 22 -33.96 12.29 -10.61
C LEU A 22 -35.36 12.90 -10.47
N PRO A 23 -36.43 12.08 -10.51
CA PRO A 23 -37.77 12.50 -10.11
C PRO A 23 -37.77 13.08 -8.69
N ASP A 24 -38.56 14.12 -8.45
CA ASP A 24 -38.61 14.83 -7.17
C ASP A 24 -38.79 13.90 -5.94
N PRO A 25 -39.63 12.84 -5.98
CA PRO A 25 -39.75 11.91 -4.86
C PRO A 25 -38.46 11.13 -4.57
N LEU A 26 -37.71 10.76 -5.61
CA LEU A 26 -36.43 10.05 -5.46
C LEU A 26 -35.32 10.99 -5.01
N ARG A 27 -35.32 12.24 -5.48
CA ARG A 27 -34.37 13.27 -5.01
C ARG A 27 -34.48 13.52 -3.51
N GLN A 28 -35.72 13.63 -2.99
CA GLN A 28 -35.96 13.79 -1.55
C GLN A 28 -35.45 12.59 -0.73
N ARG A 29 -35.63 11.36 -1.23
CA ARG A 29 -35.10 10.16 -0.58
C ARG A 29 -33.58 10.14 -0.54
N VAL A 30 -32.92 10.54 -1.62
CA VAL A 30 -31.45 10.67 -1.63
C VAL A 30 -30.98 11.67 -0.57
N GLU A 31 -31.61 12.85 -0.50
CA GLU A 31 -31.24 13.89 0.48
C GLU A 31 -31.41 13.43 1.94
N GLN A 32 -32.41 12.58 2.22
CA GLN A 32 -32.71 12.08 3.56
C GLN A 32 -31.89 10.85 3.94
N GLU A 33 -31.76 9.88 3.02
CA GLU A 33 -31.28 8.53 3.34
C GLU A 33 -29.80 8.32 2.97
N PHE A 34 -29.25 9.07 2.01
CA PHE A 34 -27.84 8.94 1.62
C PHE A 34 -26.89 9.86 2.40
N PHE A 35 -27.39 10.74 3.28
CA PHE A 35 -26.54 11.60 4.10
C PHE A 35 -25.64 10.77 5.05
N PRO A 36 -24.32 11.03 5.15
CA PRO A 36 -23.57 12.19 4.66
C PRO A 36 -22.92 12.01 3.27
N MET A 37 -23.22 10.92 2.55
CA MET A 37 -22.61 10.57 1.28
C MET A 37 -23.30 11.29 0.10
N PRO A 38 -22.66 12.27 -0.56
CA PRO A 38 -23.32 13.04 -1.61
C PRO A 38 -23.50 12.19 -2.87
N TRP A 39 -24.74 12.00 -3.33
CA TRP A 39 -25.09 11.16 -4.48
C TRP A 39 -24.27 11.43 -5.75
N ASP A 40 -24.04 12.71 -6.08
CA ASP A 40 -23.27 13.09 -7.26
C ASP A 40 -21.75 12.87 -7.12
N LYS A 41 -21.27 12.59 -5.90
CA LYS A 41 -19.87 12.19 -5.66
C LYS A 41 -19.68 10.68 -5.66
N LEU A 42 -20.77 9.92 -5.70
CA LEU A 42 -20.75 8.46 -5.79
C LEU A 42 -20.96 8.03 -7.24
N SER A 43 -20.15 7.08 -7.70
CA SER A 43 -20.43 6.32 -8.92
C SER A 43 -21.70 5.47 -8.75
N ALA A 44 -22.33 5.07 -9.85
CA ALA A 44 -23.53 4.24 -9.81
C ALA A 44 -23.34 2.92 -9.03
N ASN A 45 -22.14 2.33 -9.08
CA ASN A 45 -21.82 1.15 -8.27
C ASN A 45 -21.73 1.46 -6.79
N GLN A 46 -21.14 2.60 -6.42
CA GLN A 46 -21.11 3.04 -5.03
C GLN A 46 -22.52 3.36 -4.53
N ARG A 47 -23.38 3.96 -5.36
CA ARG A 47 -24.79 4.21 -5.02
C ARG A 47 -25.54 2.91 -4.77
N ARG A 48 -25.35 1.88 -5.62
CA ARG A 48 -25.90 0.53 -5.41
C ARG A 48 -25.40 -0.12 -4.13
N SER A 49 -24.10 -0.04 -3.86
CA SER A 49 -23.50 -0.59 -2.63
C SER A 49 -24.05 0.10 -1.37
N VAL A 50 -24.20 1.42 -1.40
CA VAL A 50 -24.74 2.21 -0.30
C VAL A 50 -26.22 1.89 -0.09
N ALA A 51 -27.01 1.82 -1.17
CA ALA A 51 -28.42 1.43 -1.09
C ALA A 51 -28.59 0.04 -0.45
N LEU A 52 -27.76 -0.94 -0.87
CA LEU A 52 -27.78 -2.29 -0.31
C LEU A 52 -27.40 -2.33 1.17
N GLN A 53 -26.42 -1.52 1.58
CA GLN A 53 -26.00 -1.41 2.97
C GLN A 53 -27.07 -0.75 3.85
N LEU A 54 -27.71 0.31 3.36
CA LEU A 54 -28.80 1.00 4.06
C LEU A 54 -30.04 0.10 4.14
N ASP A 55 -30.34 -0.66 3.09
CA ASP A 55 -31.39 -1.68 3.10
C ASP A 55 -31.11 -2.75 4.15
N TYR A 56 -29.89 -3.29 4.19
CA TYR A 56 -29.51 -4.25 5.22
C TYR A 56 -29.73 -3.70 6.62
N GLN A 57 -29.34 -2.44 6.88
CA GLN A 57 -29.47 -1.82 8.19
C GLN A 57 -30.93 -1.60 8.61
N HIS A 58 -31.79 -1.21 7.67
CA HIS A 58 -33.17 -0.83 7.96
C HIS A 58 -34.18 -1.96 7.74
N ASP A 59 -33.79 -3.10 7.15
CA ASP A 59 -34.65 -4.25 6.91
C ASP A 59 -34.98 -4.98 8.24
N PRO A 60 -36.26 -4.96 8.68
CA PRO A 60 -36.67 -5.66 9.90
C PRO A 60 -36.44 -7.17 9.85
N ALA A 61 -36.39 -7.77 8.66
CA ALA A 61 -36.13 -9.20 8.48
C ALA A 61 -34.70 -9.59 8.89
N THR A 62 -33.76 -8.63 8.82
CA THR A 62 -32.36 -8.86 9.21
C THR A 62 -32.08 -8.53 10.67
N ALA A 63 -33.03 -7.94 11.40
CA ALA A 63 -32.81 -7.44 12.77
C ALA A 63 -32.31 -8.54 13.73
N GLN A 64 -32.79 -9.78 13.56
CA GLN A 64 -32.34 -10.91 14.36
C GLN A 64 -30.89 -11.32 14.04
N ASP A 65 -30.54 -11.33 12.75
CA ASP A 65 -29.18 -11.63 12.28
C ASP A 65 -28.20 -10.52 12.66
N GLN A 66 -28.58 -9.25 12.51
CA GLN A 66 -27.80 -8.11 12.97
C GLN A 66 -27.52 -8.20 14.48
N LYS A 67 -28.54 -8.51 15.28
CA LYS A 67 -28.38 -8.70 16.74
C LYS A 67 -27.42 -9.85 17.05
N PHE A 68 -27.59 -10.98 16.38
CA PHE A 68 -26.71 -12.13 16.53
C PHE A 68 -25.25 -11.75 16.23
N TRP A 69 -24.99 -11.07 15.13
CA TRP A 69 -23.65 -10.64 14.74
C TRP A 69 -23.07 -9.58 15.68
N TRP A 70 -23.89 -8.65 16.15
CA TRP A 70 -23.49 -7.68 17.17
C TRP A 70 -23.02 -8.36 18.44
N ASP A 71 -23.86 -9.25 19.01
CA ASP A 71 -23.55 -9.99 20.24
C ASP A 71 -22.32 -10.90 20.03
N PHE A 72 -22.19 -11.49 18.84
CA PHE A 72 -21.04 -12.30 18.45
C PHE A 72 -19.72 -11.51 18.43
N PHE A 73 -19.72 -10.32 17.82
CA PHE A 73 -18.52 -9.48 17.77
C PHE A 73 -18.19 -8.88 19.13
N GLU A 74 -19.18 -8.53 19.94
CA GLU A 74 -18.97 -8.10 21.32
C GLU A 74 -18.30 -9.20 22.16
N GLN A 75 -18.76 -10.45 22.01
CA GLN A 75 -18.15 -11.60 22.67
C GLN A 75 -16.70 -11.84 22.19
N MET A 76 -16.45 -11.71 20.88
CA MET A 76 -15.12 -11.87 20.32
C MET A 76 -14.15 -10.78 20.82
N ILE A 77 -14.59 -9.52 20.89
CA ILE A 77 -13.82 -8.41 21.48
C ILE A 77 -13.54 -8.69 22.96
N SER A 78 -14.54 -9.13 23.73
CA SER A 78 -14.36 -9.50 25.14
C SER A 78 -13.30 -10.59 25.34
N LEU A 79 -13.30 -11.62 24.50
CA LEU A 79 -12.30 -12.69 24.55
C LEU A 79 -10.90 -12.20 24.16
N LYS A 80 -10.78 -11.35 23.13
CA LYS A 80 -9.49 -10.72 22.77
C LYS A 80 -8.93 -9.90 23.93
N THR A 81 -9.78 -9.12 24.61
CA THR A 81 -9.39 -8.35 25.80
C THR A 81 -8.92 -9.27 26.94
N GLN A 82 -9.66 -10.35 27.22
CA GLN A 82 -9.25 -11.33 28.24
C GLN A 82 -7.90 -11.98 27.90
N VAL A 83 -7.63 -12.31 26.63
CA VAL A 83 -6.31 -12.83 26.22
C VAL A 83 -5.21 -11.83 26.54
N ALA A 84 -5.39 -10.55 26.18
CA ALA A 84 -4.40 -9.51 26.45
C ALA A 84 -4.16 -9.30 27.95
N GLU A 85 -5.23 -9.31 28.76
CA GLU A 85 -5.13 -9.24 30.22
C GLU A 85 -4.34 -10.42 30.78
N TRP A 86 -4.67 -11.64 30.39
CA TRP A 86 -3.96 -12.84 30.84
C TRP A 86 -2.50 -12.86 30.37
N GLU A 87 -2.20 -12.39 29.17
CA GLU A 87 -0.82 -12.23 28.68
C GLU A 87 -0.02 -11.23 29.53
N ALA A 88 -0.65 -10.16 30.04
CA ALA A 88 -0.02 -9.15 30.87
C ALA A 88 0.16 -9.55 32.35
N VAL A 89 -0.58 -10.55 32.86
CA VAL A 89 -0.46 -11.00 34.27
C VAL A 89 0.95 -11.55 34.53
N ALA A 90 1.62 -11.00 35.55
CA ALA A 90 2.90 -11.50 36.03
C ALA A 90 2.72 -12.83 36.79
N THR A 91 3.55 -13.83 36.49
CA THR A 91 3.49 -15.17 37.08
C THR A 91 4.78 -15.46 37.85
N PRO A 92 4.87 -15.05 39.13
CA PRO A 92 6.09 -15.20 39.93
C PRO A 92 6.39 -16.67 40.31
N THR A 93 5.42 -17.57 40.22
CA THR A 93 5.61 -19.01 40.48
C THR A 93 5.33 -19.88 39.25
N ALA A 94 5.95 -21.07 39.21
CA ALA A 94 5.74 -22.03 38.13
C ALA A 94 4.30 -22.58 38.06
N ALA A 95 3.59 -22.64 39.20
CA ALA A 95 2.20 -23.06 39.25
C ALA A 95 1.25 -22.00 38.65
N GLU A 96 1.53 -20.72 38.90
CA GLU A 96 0.78 -19.60 38.28
C GLU A 96 1.05 -19.51 36.77
N LEU A 97 2.28 -19.82 36.34
CA LEU A 97 2.64 -19.90 34.92
C LEU A 97 1.83 -21.00 34.21
N ALA A 98 1.79 -22.21 34.77
CA ALA A 98 1.05 -23.32 34.18
C ALA A 98 -0.47 -23.03 34.09
N LEU A 99 -1.04 -22.35 35.10
CA LEU A 99 -2.44 -21.91 35.07
C LEU A 99 -2.70 -20.88 33.97
N LYS A 100 -1.81 -19.87 33.84
CA LYS A 100 -1.89 -18.85 32.80
C LYS A 100 -1.81 -19.46 31.40
N GLU A 101 -0.86 -20.37 31.16
CA GLU A 101 -0.70 -21.04 29.86
C GLU A 101 -1.93 -21.88 29.49
N THR A 102 -2.51 -22.58 30.47
CA THR A 102 -3.75 -23.34 30.29
C THR A 102 -4.90 -22.40 29.90
N ARG A 103 -5.09 -21.32 30.64
CA ARG A 103 -6.18 -20.37 30.40
C ARG A 103 -6.04 -19.64 29.06
N LEU A 104 -4.83 -19.25 28.68
CA LEU A 104 -4.55 -18.64 27.38
C LEU A 104 -4.82 -19.61 26.23
N THR A 105 -4.51 -20.89 26.40
CA THR A 105 -4.78 -21.92 25.40
C THR A 105 -6.28 -22.07 25.17
N GLU A 106 -7.08 -22.13 26.23
CA GLU A 106 -8.55 -22.20 26.15
C GLU A 106 -9.13 -20.99 25.42
N LEU A 107 -8.73 -19.77 25.81
CA LEU A 107 -9.23 -18.54 25.21
C LEU A 107 -8.84 -18.42 23.72
N LYS A 108 -7.62 -18.82 23.35
CA LYS A 108 -7.15 -18.83 21.95
C LYS A 108 -7.90 -19.87 21.11
N GLN A 109 -8.22 -21.03 21.66
CA GLN A 109 -9.03 -22.04 20.98
C GLN A 109 -10.47 -21.55 20.72
N GLU A 110 -11.08 -20.88 21.70
CA GLU A 110 -12.42 -20.34 21.54
C GLU A 110 -12.47 -19.21 20.51
N LEU A 111 -11.48 -18.31 20.51
CA LEU A 111 -11.32 -17.31 19.47
C LEU A 111 -11.17 -17.95 18.08
N ALA A 112 -10.36 -19.00 17.94
CA ALA A 112 -10.20 -19.71 16.67
C ALA A 112 -11.51 -20.37 16.18
N ARG A 113 -12.33 -20.88 17.10
CA ARG A 113 -13.65 -21.45 16.80
C ARG A 113 -14.62 -20.38 16.29
N MET A 114 -14.67 -19.23 16.97
CA MET A 114 -15.48 -18.09 16.54
C MET A 114 -15.02 -17.56 15.18
N ASP A 115 -13.71 -17.41 14.96
CA ASP A 115 -13.14 -17.02 13.67
C ASP A 115 -13.57 -17.95 12.53
N ALA A 116 -13.58 -19.27 12.77
CA ALA A 116 -14.06 -20.24 11.79
C ALA A 116 -15.57 -20.09 11.51
N GLN A 117 -16.36 -19.85 12.55
CA GLN A 117 -17.81 -19.62 12.42
C GLN A 117 -18.12 -18.33 11.63
N GLN A 118 -17.36 -17.26 11.86
CA GLN A 118 -17.47 -16.02 11.08
C GLN A 118 -17.18 -16.26 9.59
N ARG A 119 -16.15 -17.06 9.28
CA ARG A 119 -15.76 -17.37 7.89
C ARG A 119 -16.80 -18.20 7.15
N LEU A 120 -17.49 -19.09 7.86
CA LEU A 120 -18.52 -19.97 7.28
C LEU A 120 -19.86 -19.27 7.02
N ALA A 121 -20.18 -18.21 7.76
CA ALA A 121 -21.51 -17.61 7.73
C ALA A 121 -21.61 -16.34 6.86
N ARG A 122 -20.62 -16.04 6.01
CA ARG A 122 -20.72 -14.96 5.02
C ARG A 122 -21.72 -15.34 3.92
N GLY A 123 -22.97 -14.90 4.08
CA GLY A 123 -23.97 -14.87 3.01
C GLY A 123 -24.08 -13.46 2.40
N ASP A 124 -24.38 -13.38 1.11
CA ASP A 124 -24.66 -12.13 0.41
C ASP A 124 -26.11 -11.71 0.70
N TYR A 125 -26.30 -10.67 1.52
CA TYR A 125 -27.63 -10.12 1.77
C TYR A 125 -28.19 -9.43 0.51
N PHE A 126 -29.46 -9.69 0.19
CA PHE A 126 -30.22 -8.96 -0.82
C PHE A 126 -31.68 -8.81 -0.35
N PRO A 127 -32.29 -7.60 -0.43
CA PRO A 127 -33.65 -7.38 0.04
C PRO A 127 -34.69 -8.15 -0.79
N GLU A 128 -35.65 -8.79 -0.12
CA GLU A 128 -36.72 -9.54 -0.81
C GLU A 128 -37.56 -8.61 -1.71
N ARG A 129 -37.72 -9.02 -2.97
CA ARG A 129 -38.54 -8.28 -3.95
C ARG A 129 -40.02 -8.49 -3.66
N LYS A 130 -40.76 -7.43 -3.31
CA LYS A 130 -42.22 -7.49 -3.30
C LYS A 130 -42.71 -7.60 -4.74
N LEU A 131 -43.17 -8.80 -5.13
CA LEU A 131 -43.86 -9.03 -6.40
C LEU A 131 -45.12 -8.17 -6.45
N SER A 132 -45.05 -7.06 -7.18
CA SER A 132 -46.25 -6.39 -7.66
C SER A 132 -46.92 -7.32 -8.66
N GLN A 133 -48.12 -7.80 -8.33
CA GLN A 133 -49.00 -8.45 -9.29
C GLN A 133 -49.31 -7.44 -10.40
N ASN A 134 -48.61 -7.53 -11.52
CA ASN A 134 -49.19 -7.54 -12.88
C ASN A 134 -48.12 -7.36 -13.97
N VAL A 135 -48.45 -7.99 -15.10
CA VAL A 135 -47.95 -7.85 -16.48
C VAL A 135 -46.94 -8.92 -16.93
N ASP A 136 -47.49 -9.86 -17.71
CA ASP A 136 -46.83 -10.82 -18.57
C ASP A 136 -45.76 -10.18 -19.46
N GLY A 137 -44.53 -10.66 -19.33
CA GLY A 137 -43.43 -10.37 -20.22
C GLY A 137 -42.43 -11.51 -20.15
N ALA A 138 -42.48 -12.43 -21.11
CA ALA A 138 -41.63 -13.60 -21.17
C ALA A 138 -40.13 -13.24 -21.12
N PRO A 139 -39.29 -14.01 -20.40
CA PRO A 139 -37.86 -13.75 -20.37
C PRO A 139 -37.22 -14.12 -21.70
N SER A 140 -36.59 -13.13 -22.32
CA SER A 140 -35.69 -13.30 -23.47
C SER A 140 -34.51 -14.19 -23.04
N THR A 141 -34.52 -15.42 -23.53
CA THR A 141 -33.43 -16.39 -23.36
C THR A 141 -32.44 -16.20 -24.51
N GLY A 142 -31.43 -15.36 -24.29
CA GLY A 142 -30.19 -15.40 -25.05
C GLY A 142 -29.31 -16.56 -24.57
N PRO A 143 -28.57 -17.26 -25.44
CA PRO A 143 -27.74 -18.39 -25.03
C PRO A 143 -26.52 -17.91 -24.25
N THR A 144 -26.53 -18.07 -22.93
CA THR A 144 -25.35 -17.87 -22.09
C THR A 144 -24.35 -18.99 -22.39
N VAL A 145 -23.33 -18.70 -23.19
CA VAL A 145 -22.13 -19.55 -23.25
C VAL A 145 -21.58 -19.59 -21.83
N SER A 146 -21.62 -20.77 -21.20
CA SER A 146 -21.13 -20.96 -19.83
C SER A 146 -19.68 -20.50 -19.78
N ALA A 147 -19.41 -19.36 -19.12
CA ALA A 147 -18.07 -18.80 -19.04
C ALA A 147 -17.14 -19.82 -18.37
N ARG A 148 -16.04 -20.16 -19.03
CA ARG A 148 -15.07 -21.11 -18.47
C ARG A 148 -14.17 -20.40 -17.46
N TYR A 149 -14.05 -20.97 -16.28
CA TYR A 149 -13.19 -20.48 -15.22
C TYR A 149 -11.97 -21.39 -15.03
N ILE A 150 -10.83 -20.79 -14.72
CA ILE A 150 -9.59 -21.47 -14.38
C ILE A 150 -9.13 -21.06 -12.98
N ALA A 151 -8.63 -22.02 -12.20
CA ALA A 151 -8.13 -21.76 -10.86
C ALA A 151 -6.80 -20.97 -10.90
N TYR A 152 -6.49 -20.30 -9.79
CA TYR A 152 -5.28 -19.48 -9.61
C TYR A 152 -3.98 -20.10 -10.15
N PRO A 153 -3.61 -21.37 -9.87
CA PRO A 153 -2.35 -21.92 -10.37
C PRO A 153 -2.23 -21.90 -11.91
N ASN A 154 -3.34 -22.16 -12.61
CA ASN A 154 -3.39 -22.14 -14.06
C ASN A 154 -3.37 -20.72 -14.60
N ALA A 155 -4.14 -19.81 -13.99
CA ALA A 155 -4.15 -18.39 -14.34
C ALA A 155 -2.74 -17.77 -14.18
N MET A 156 -2.07 -18.01 -13.05
CA MET A 156 -0.71 -17.52 -12.83
C MET A 156 0.29 -18.14 -13.80
N HIS A 157 0.23 -19.45 -14.06
CA HIS A 157 1.12 -20.07 -15.04
C HIS A 157 1.02 -19.38 -16.41
N GLN A 158 -0.21 -19.06 -16.86
CA GLN A 158 -0.43 -18.35 -18.12
C GLN A 158 0.06 -16.91 -18.08
N LEU A 159 -0.27 -16.15 -17.03
CA LEU A 159 0.15 -14.75 -16.88
C LEU A 159 1.67 -14.62 -16.75
N THR A 160 2.33 -15.49 -15.98
CA THR A 160 3.80 -15.51 -15.88
C THR A 160 4.43 -15.86 -17.23
N ARG A 161 3.91 -16.85 -17.96
CA ARG A 161 4.46 -17.22 -19.27
C ARG A 161 4.32 -16.11 -20.31
N ARG A 162 3.20 -15.37 -20.29
CA ARG A 162 2.91 -14.33 -21.29
C ARG A 162 3.55 -12.98 -20.93
N LEU A 163 3.50 -12.60 -19.65
CA LEU A 163 3.79 -11.23 -19.19
C LEU A 163 4.95 -11.17 -18.18
N GLY A 164 5.49 -12.31 -17.74
CA GLY A 164 6.41 -12.36 -16.61
C GLY A 164 5.77 -11.91 -15.29
N ALA A 165 4.43 -12.03 -15.18
CA ALA A 165 3.67 -11.57 -14.02
C ALA A 165 4.07 -12.30 -12.73
N THR A 166 4.06 -11.58 -11.62
CA THR A 166 4.22 -12.13 -10.26
C THR A 166 2.86 -12.21 -9.53
N PRO A 167 2.74 -13.00 -8.44
CA PRO A 167 1.56 -13.00 -7.58
C PRO A 167 1.17 -11.60 -7.07
N GLU A 168 2.15 -10.77 -6.77
CA GLU A 168 1.95 -9.41 -6.27
C GLU A 168 1.39 -8.48 -7.36
N GLU A 169 1.85 -8.61 -8.61
CA GLU A 169 1.25 -7.87 -9.72
C GLU A 169 -0.19 -8.30 -9.95
N LEU A 170 -0.48 -9.60 -9.89
CA LEU A 170 -1.87 -10.09 -9.97
C LEU A 170 -2.73 -9.53 -8.83
N ALA A 171 -2.19 -9.44 -7.61
CA ALA A 171 -2.88 -8.83 -6.48
C ALA A 171 -3.22 -7.34 -6.74
N ALA A 172 -2.29 -6.56 -7.30
CA ALA A 172 -2.54 -5.18 -7.71
C ALA A 172 -3.63 -5.08 -8.78
N TRP A 173 -3.59 -5.94 -9.80
CA TRP A 173 -4.60 -5.92 -10.86
C TRP A 173 -5.98 -6.32 -10.35
N ILE A 174 -6.08 -7.26 -9.40
CA ILE A 174 -7.36 -7.61 -8.77
C ILE A 174 -7.89 -6.45 -7.93
N TRP A 175 -7.00 -5.76 -7.22
CA TRP A 175 -7.35 -4.59 -6.40
C TRP A 175 -7.89 -3.44 -7.25
N LEU A 176 -7.26 -3.14 -8.39
CA LEU A 176 -7.78 -2.19 -9.38
C LEU A 176 -9.14 -2.64 -9.94
N GLY A 177 -9.22 -3.92 -10.33
CA GLY A 177 -10.38 -4.49 -10.99
C GLY A 177 -10.54 -4.04 -12.46
N PRO A 178 -11.47 -4.65 -13.22
CA PRO A 178 -11.55 -4.48 -14.67
C PRO A 178 -11.88 -3.07 -15.17
N LYS A 179 -12.52 -2.24 -14.35
CA LYS A 179 -12.89 -0.88 -14.74
C LYS A 179 -11.66 0.04 -14.84
N ASP A 180 -10.64 -0.26 -14.05
CA ASP A 180 -9.44 0.55 -13.90
C ASP A 180 -8.21 -0.18 -14.49
N GLY A 181 -8.44 -1.02 -15.52
CA GLY A 181 -7.38 -1.74 -16.24
C GLY A 181 -6.84 -2.99 -15.53
N GLY A 182 -7.53 -3.47 -14.49
CA GLY A 182 -7.20 -4.66 -13.72
C GLY A 182 -7.98 -5.94 -14.10
N LEU A 183 -8.02 -6.90 -13.18
CA LEU A 183 -8.66 -8.22 -13.37
C LEU A 183 -9.79 -8.47 -12.36
N ALA A 184 -10.77 -9.29 -12.75
CA ALA A 184 -11.74 -9.83 -11.81
C ALA A 184 -11.29 -11.23 -11.36
N ALA A 185 -11.39 -11.47 -10.05
CA ALA A 185 -11.25 -12.78 -9.44
C ALA A 185 -12.59 -13.22 -8.84
N TYR A 186 -12.77 -14.53 -8.72
CA TYR A 186 -14.01 -15.16 -8.29
C TYR A 186 -13.75 -16.27 -7.26
N LEU A 187 -14.73 -16.59 -6.44
CA LEU A 187 -14.68 -17.69 -5.48
C LEU A 187 -15.61 -18.82 -5.93
N ASN A 188 -15.24 -20.06 -5.63
CA ASN A 188 -16.08 -21.25 -5.83
C ASN A 188 -16.65 -21.41 -7.26
N ALA A 189 -15.91 -21.02 -8.30
CA ALA A 189 -16.36 -21.12 -9.70
C ALA A 189 -16.47 -22.55 -10.25
N ASN A 190 -16.00 -23.52 -9.47
CA ASN A 190 -16.24 -24.94 -9.69
C ASN A 190 -17.64 -25.40 -9.24
N GLU A 191 -18.33 -24.61 -8.40
CA GLU A 191 -19.57 -25.02 -7.71
C GLU A 191 -20.73 -24.04 -7.93
N LEU A 192 -20.45 -22.73 -8.05
CA LEU A 192 -21.45 -21.68 -8.08
C LEU A 192 -21.59 -21.04 -9.48
N VAL A 193 -22.83 -20.78 -9.90
CA VAL A 193 -23.16 -20.15 -11.19
C VAL A 193 -24.23 -19.06 -11.00
N PRO A 194 -23.91 -17.76 -11.17
CA PRO A 194 -22.57 -17.24 -11.36
C PRO A 194 -21.72 -17.36 -10.07
N PRO A 195 -20.40 -17.47 -10.18
CA PRO A 195 -19.56 -17.46 -8.99
C PRO A 195 -19.49 -16.07 -8.34
N PRO A 196 -19.48 -15.99 -6.99
CA PRO A 196 -19.30 -14.75 -6.28
C PRO A 196 -17.93 -14.12 -6.59
N ARG A 197 -17.89 -12.79 -6.63
CA ARG A 197 -16.67 -12.04 -6.92
C ARG A 197 -15.78 -11.95 -5.68
N PHE A 198 -14.48 -12.15 -5.87
CA PHE A 198 -13.49 -11.95 -4.81
C PHE A 198 -13.20 -10.46 -4.63
N PHE A 199 -13.12 -10.06 -3.36
CA PHE A 199 -12.63 -8.76 -2.92
C PHE A 199 -11.73 -8.96 -1.71
N TYR A 200 -10.71 -8.10 -1.56
CA TYR A 200 -9.88 -8.09 -0.37
C TYR A 200 -10.69 -7.64 0.85
N ALA A 201 -10.61 -8.39 1.94
CA ALA A 201 -11.26 -8.01 3.20
C ALA A 201 -10.47 -6.89 3.87
N THR A 202 -10.98 -5.66 3.81
CA THR A 202 -10.36 -4.49 4.45
C THR A 202 -10.32 -4.65 5.98
N GLY A 203 -9.19 -4.29 6.60
CA GLY A 203 -9.05 -4.28 8.07
C GLY A 203 -8.85 -5.64 8.73
N SER A 204 -8.32 -6.63 8.00
CA SER A 204 -7.89 -7.91 8.59
C SER A 204 -6.61 -7.74 9.42
N ASP A 205 -6.44 -8.51 10.51
CA ASP A 205 -5.20 -8.52 11.32
C ASP A 205 -3.96 -9.07 10.55
N THR A 206 -4.09 -9.36 9.24
CA THR A 206 -3.03 -9.84 8.37
C THR A 206 -2.73 -8.86 7.22
N HIS A 207 -1.44 -8.71 6.90
CA HIS A 207 -0.96 -8.01 5.70
C HIS A 207 -0.80 -8.95 4.50
N ASP A 208 -1.09 -10.24 4.63
CA ASP A 208 -0.96 -11.22 3.55
C ASP A 208 -2.13 -11.15 2.56
N TYR A 209 -1.89 -10.46 1.44
CA TYR A 209 -2.81 -10.39 0.31
C TYR A 209 -2.58 -11.46 -0.76
N ILE A 210 -1.65 -12.39 -0.56
CA ILE A 210 -1.32 -13.45 -1.51
C ILE A 210 -2.05 -14.75 -1.18
N ALA A 211 -2.07 -15.15 0.10
CA ALA A 211 -2.76 -16.38 0.50
C ALA A 211 -4.23 -16.45 0.06
N PRO A 212 -5.04 -15.35 0.13
CA PRO A 212 -6.42 -15.37 -0.36
C PRO A 212 -6.54 -15.66 -1.87
N LEU A 213 -5.52 -15.31 -2.66
CA LEU A 213 -5.52 -15.56 -4.11
C LEU A 213 -5.47 -17.04 -4.45
N MET A 214 -4.95 -17.89 -3.57
CA MET A 214 -4.87 -19.33 -3.79
C MET A 214 -6.24 -19.99 -3.96
N ALA A 215 -7.29 -19.37 -3.41
CA ALA A 215 -8.68 -19.83 -3.53
C ALA A 215 -9.42 -19.21 -4.73
N CYS A 216 -8.78 -18.29 -5.47
CA CYS A 216 -9.42 -17.53 -6.52
C CYS A 216 -9.49 -18.29 -7.86
N TRP A 217 -10.53 -17.95 -8.61
CA TRP A 217 -10.80 -18.40 -9.97
C TRP A 217 -10.90 -17.19 -10.89
N PHE A 218 -10.60 -17.40 -12.17
CA PHE A 218 -10.54 -16.36 -13.18
C PHE A 218 -11.25 -16.82 -14.44
N ARG A 219 -11.93 -15.92 -15.14
CA ARG A 219 -12.46 -16.25 -16.48
C ARG A 219 -11.29 -16.49 -17.42
N GLU A 220 -11.33 -17.61 -18.13
CA GLU A 220 -10.23 -18.03 -19.01
C GLU A 220 -9.98 -17.00 -20.12
N ASP A 221 -11.05 -16.44 -20.69
CA ASP A 221 -10.96 -15.40 -21.72
C ASP A 221 -10.33 -14.11 -21.19
N ASP A 222 -10.70 -13.70 -19.98
CA ASP A 222 -10.15 -12.50 -19.36
C ASP A 222 -8.64 -12.68 -19.14
N ILE A 223 -8.20 -13.85 -18.64
CA ILE A 223 -6.77 -14.16 -18.51
C ILE A 223 -6.08 -14.16 -19.87
N ASN A 224 -6.66 -14.79 -20.90
CA ASN A 224 -6.05 -14.89 -22.23
C ASN A 224 -5.91 -13.55 -22.94
N GLN A 225 -6.83 -12.61 -22.71
CA GLN A 225 -6.86 -11.31 -23.36
C GLN A 225 -6.24 -10.21 -22.51
N PHE A 226 -5.97 -10.49 -21.23
CA PHE A 226 -5.43 -9.49 -20.32
C PHE A 226 -4.10 -8.92 -20.81
N ASP A 227 -4.08 -7.60 -20.84
CA ASP A 227 -2.91 -6.75 -21.04
C ASP A 227 -3.00 -5.63 -19.99
N PRO A 228 -2.08 -5.59 -19.00
CA PRO A 228 -2.18 -4.68 -17.89
C PRO A 228 -1.90 -3.24 -18.32
N ALA A 229 -2.76 -2.31 -17.88
CA ALA A 229 -2.51 -0.88 -18.08
C ALA A 229 -1.22 -0.43 -17.36
N ASP A 230 -1.00 -0.95 -16.15
CA ASP A 230 0.17 -0.66 -15.33
C ASP A 230 0.83 -1.93 -14.79
N ARG A 231 2.16 -1.88 -14.71
CA ARG A 231 3.00 -2.92 -14.08
C ARG A 231 3.43 -2.48 -12.70
N TYR A 232 3.68 -3.42 -11.80
CA TYR A 232 3.97 -3.12 -10.41
C TYR A 232 5.31 -3.71 -9.96
N ILE A 233 5.96 -3.02 -9.03
CA ILE A 233 7.15 -3.49 -8.33
C ILE A 233 6.86 -3.50 -6.82
N VAL A 234 7.28 -4.56 -6.14
CA VAL A 234 7.19 -4.68 -4.68
C VAL A 234 8.18 -3.73 -4.02
N GLY A 235 7.80 -3.11 -2.90
CA GLY A 235 8.60 -2.13 -2.18
C GLY A 235 9.99 -2.62 -1.83
N ALA A 236 10.12 -3.87 -1.38
CA ALA A 236 11.43 -4.49 -1.12
C ALA A 236 12.37 -4.44 -2.35
N ALA A 237 11.84 -4.75 -3.53
CA ALA A 237 12.61 -4.73 -4.78
C ALA A 237 12.92 -3.29 -5.23
N LEU A 238 12.00 -2.35 -5.03
CA LEU A 238 12.23 -0.93 -5.32
C LEU A 238 13.32 -0.34 -4.41
N ILE A 239 13.27 -0.65 -3.10
CA ILE A 239 14.28 -0.25 -2.11
C ILE A 239 15.64 -0.80 -2.52
N GLU A 240 15.73 -2.09 -2.87
CA GLU A 240 16.99 -2.69 -3.34
C GLU A 240 17.50 -1.99 -4.62
N ARG A 241 16.60 -1.72 -5.57
CA ARG A 241 16.93 -1.07 -6.84
C ARG A 241 17.52 0.32 -6.62
N TRP A 242 16.90 1.15 -5.79
CA TRP A 242 17.36 2.52 -5.54
C TRP A 242 18.54 2.60 -4.56
N ASN A 243 18.72 1.64 -3.66
CA ASN A 243 19.91 1.56 -2.80
C ASN A 243 21.21 1.33 -3.58
N LYS A 244 21.14 0.94 -4.87
CA LYS A 244 22.31 0.81 -5.75
C LYS A 244 22.88 2.18 -6.15
N LEU A 245 22.14 3.27 -5.95
CA LEU A 245 22.58 4.62 -6.28
C LEU A 245 23.47 5.20 -5.16
N PRO A 246 24.73 5.60 -5.45
CA PRO A 246 25.63 6.12 -4.44
C PRO A 246 25.07 7.35 -3.71
N GLY A 247 25.06 7.30 -2.38
CA GLY A 247 24.58 8.40 -1.54
C GLY A 247 23.06 8.56 -1.45
N LEU A 248 22.28 7.70 -2.12
CA LEU A 248 20.82 7.70 -2.00
C LEU A 248 20.37 6.80 -0.84
N HIS A 249 19.58 7.34 0.07
CA HIS A 249 18.88 6.56 1.09
C HIS A 249 17.48 6.18 0.58
N ALA A 250 17.32 4.99 -0.03
CA ALA A 250 16.12 4.64 -0.80
C ALA A 250 14.81 4.78 -0.02
N VAL A 251 14.73 4.29 1.22
CA VAL A 251 13.51 4.40 2.04
C VAL A 251 13.11 5.85 2.29
N ALA A 252 14.08 6.71 2.62
CA ALA A 252 13.83 8.13 2.84
C ALA A 252 13.40 8.83 1.54
N PHE A 253 14.01 8.46 0.42
CA PHE A 253 13.68 8.99 -0.89
C PHE A 253 12.28 8.56 -1.35
N ILE A 254 11.91 7.27 -1.20
CA ILE A 254 10.55 6.77 -1.49
C ILE A 254 9.51 7.57 -0.71
N LYS A 255 9.71 7.75 0.59
CA LYS A 255 8.80 8.55 1.43
C LYS A 255 8.68 10.00 0.97
N ALA A 256 9.79 10.60 0.53
CA ALA A 256 9.76 11.95 -0.04
C ALA A 256 8.93 11.99 -1.34
N LYS A 257 9.05 10.98 -2.22
CA LYS A 257 8.27 10.92 -3.48
C LYS A 257 6.79 10.63 -3.27
N ILE A 258 6.44 9.88 -2.22
CA ILE A 258 5.05 9.73 -1.78
C ILE A 258 4.51 11.08 -1.27
N ALA A 259 5.25 11.81 -0.44
CA ALA A 259 4.84 13.12 0.06
C ALA A 259 4.72 14.18 -1.06
N GLU A 260 5.50 14.06 -2.14
CA GLU A 260 5.38 14.86 -3.37
C GLU A 260 4.22 14.43 -4.27
N SER A 261 3.49 13.35 -3.94
CA SER A 261 2.47 12.70 -4.77
C SER A 261 2.97 12.25 -6.16
N ARG A 262 4.29 12.07 -6.32
CA ARG A 262 4.92 11.56 -7.55
C ARG A 262 5.02 10.04 -7.56
N LEU A 263 4.91 9.42 -6.39
CA LEU A 263 4.90 7.99 -6.21
C LEU A 263 3.70 7.61 -5.32
N LEU A 264 3.03 6.52 -5.65
CA LEU A 264 1.91 6.00 -4.86
C LEU A 264 2.28 4.60 -4.38
N ASP A 265 2.18 4.38 -3.07
CA ASP A 265 2.24 3.07 -2.47
C ASP A 265 0.83 2.50 -2.33
N ILE A 266 0.60 1.32 -2.88
CA ILE A 266 -0.68 0.61 -2.70
C ILE A 266 -0.48 -0.65 -1.89
N HIS A 267 -1.49 -1.02 -1.11
CA HIS A 267 -1.57 -2.33 -0.48
C HIS A 267 -2.96 -2.91 -0.72
N PRO A 268 -3.11 -4.10 -1.33
CA PRO A 268 -4.41 -4.60 -1.77
C PRO A 268 -5.49 -4.72 -0.67
N ILE A 269 -5.09 -4.88 0.59
CA ILE A 269 -6.01 -4.94 1.74
C ILE A 269 -6.27 -3.56 2.39
N TYR A 270 -5.29 -2.65 2.37
CA TYR A 270 -5.30 -1.42 3.18
C TYR A 270 -5.37 -0.15 2.33
N GLY A 271 -5.28 -0.25 1.00
CA GLY A 271 -5.19 0.88 0.08
C GLY A 271 -3.81 1.55 0.03
N GLY A 272 -3.02 1.48 1.10
CA GLY A 272 -1.66 2.02 1.17
C GLY A 272 -0.83 1.39 2.29
N THR A 273 0.39 1.90 2.48
CA THR A 273 1.34 1.41 3.50
C THR A 273 1.73 2.50 4.49
N ARG A 274 2.63 2.17 5.43
CA ARG A 274 3.32 3.14 6.30
C ARG A 274 4.20 4.16 5.54
N GLY A 275 4.28 4.06 4.21
CA GLY A 275 4.79 5.12 3.35
C GLY A 275 3.91 6.36 3.39
N THR A 276 2.62 6.18 3.10
CA THR A 276 1.60 7.24 3.20
C THR A 276 1.11 7.44 4.64
N PHE A 277 0.89 6.36 5.38
CA PHE A 277 0.21 6.38 6.69
C PHE A 277 1.16 6.07 7.84
N SER A 278 2.17 6.91 8.02
CA SER A 278 3.31 6.66 8.92
C SER A 278 2.94 6.59 10.41
N GLU A 279 1.85 7.24 10.78
CA GLU A 279 1.27 7.35 12.12
C GLU A 279 0.55 6.09 12.60
N HIS A 280 0.31 5.13 11.70
CA HIS A 280 -0.38 3.88 12.04
C HIS A 280 0.62 2.70 12.08
N PRO A 281 1.05 2.26 13.28
CA PRO A 281 2.05 1.19 13.40
C PRO A 281 1.55 -0.16 12.88
N ASP A 282 0.22 -0.39 12.91
CA ASP A 282 -0.42 -1.63 12.48
C ASP A 282 -0.62 -1.71 10.96
N TRP A 283 -0.23 -0.67 10.22
CA TRP A 283 -0.33 -0.66 8.76
C TRP A 283 0.83 -1.42 8.10
N PRO A 284 0.61 -1.94 6.88
CA PRO A 284 1.62 -2.67 6.14
C PRO A 284 2.92 -1.88 6.00
N SER A 285 4.04 -2.59 6.03
CA SER A 285 5.35 -1.98 5.84
C SER A 285 5.53 -1.48 4.41
N LEU A 286 6.44 -0.51 4.21
CA LEU A 286 6.75 0.02 2.88
C LEU A 286 7.27 -1.09 1.95
N GLU A 287 8.00 -2.06 2.49
CA GLU A 287 8.56 -3.20 1.77
C GLU A 287 7.48 -4.09 1.14
N SER A 288 6.31 -4.18 1.78
CA SER A 288 5.17 -4.97 1.30
C SER A 288 4.28 -4.24 0.29
N GLY A 289 4.48 -2.93 0.13
CA GLY A 289 3.71 -2.09 -0.78
C GLY A 289 4.01 -2.38 -2.23
N LEU A 290 3.07 -2.03 -3.10
CA LEU A 290 3.21 -2.13 -4.55
C LEU A 290 3.27 -0.73 -5.14
N PHE A 291 4.15 -0.56 -6.12
CA PHE A 291 4.44 0.72 -6.74
C PHE A 291 4.27 0.60 -8.25
N CYS A 292 3.55 1.54 -8.86
CA CYS A 292 3.42 1.58 -10.31
C CYS A 292 4.80 1.84 -10.94
N ARG A 293 5.20 0.96 -11.86
CA ARG A 293 6.51 1.04 -12.54
C ARG A 293 6.64 2.28 -13.39
N ALA A 294 5.55 2.78 -14.00
CA ALA A 294 5.58 4.00 -14.78
C ALA A 294 6.00 5.21 -13.93
N HIS A 295 5.49 5.32 -12.69
CA HIS A 295 5.90 6.36 -11.75
C HIS A 295 7.37 6.22 -11.34
N VAL A 296 7.82 4.99 -11.07
CA VAL A 296 9.22 4.69 -10.74
C VAL A 296 10.14 5.12 -11.89
N GLU A 297 9.83 4.71 -13.12
CA GLU A 297 10.62 5.01 -14.31
C GLU A 297 10.62 6.51 -14.62
N GLN A 298 9.51 7.21 -14.39
CA GLN A 298 9.44 8.67 -14.51
C GLN A 298 10.33 9.37 -13.48
N ILE A 299 10.29 8.94 -12.21
CA ILE A 299 11.16 9.50 -11.17
C ILE A 299 12.63 9.24 -11.51
N GLU A 300 12.96 8.04 -11.99
CA GLU A 300 14.32 7.72 -12.43
C GLU A 300 14.78 8.62 -13.58
N ALA A 301 13.90 8.87 -14.55
CA ALA A 301 14.20 9.76 -15.66
C ALA A 301 14.33 11.24 -15.25
N GLU A 302 13.58 11.71 -14.25
CA GLU A 302 13.61 13.11 -13.83
C GLU A 302 14.73 13.39 -12.83
N ASP A 303 14.87 12.53 -11.82
CA ASP A 303 15.72 12.78 -10.66
C ASP A 303 17.10 12.10 -10.81
N PHE A 304 17.22 11.05 -11.63
CA PHE A 304 18.48 10.33 -11.82
C PHE A 304 19.12 10.54 -13.20
N ALA A 305 18.43 11.14 -14.18
CA ALA A 305 19.02 11.42 -15.49
C ALA A 305 20.22 12.40 -15.45
N ALA A 306 20.32 13.23 -14.40
CA ALA A 306 21.52 14.05 -14.16
C ALA A 306 22.76 13.20 -13.77
N VAL A 307 22.56 11.99 -13.27
CA VAL A 307 23.64 11.03 -12.96
C VAL A 307 24.02 10.23 -14.21
N SER A 308 23.09 10.02 -15.15
CA SER A 308 23.37 9.31 -16.42
C SER A 308 24.00 10.22 -17.49
N SER A 309 23.71 11.52 -17.49
CA SER A 309 24.35 12.50 -18.40
C SER A 309 25.75 12.96 -17.95
N ALA A 310 26.15 12.66 -16.72
CA ALA A 310 27.54 12.82 -16.28
C ALA A 310 28.47 11.68 -16.77
N ASP A 311 27.91 10.49 -17.07
CA ASP A 311 28.67 9.31 -17.49
C ASP A 311 28.43 8.87 -18.95
N ALA A 312 27.43 9.43 -19.63
CA ALA A 312 27.22 9.25 -21.08
C ALA A 312 27.42 10.56 -21.86
N THR A 313 28.57 11.23 -21.66
CA THR A 313 29.09 12.11 -22.70
C THR A 313 29.94 11.26 -23.62
N GLU A 314 29.61 11.21 -24.91
CA GLU A 314 30.65 10.92 -25.91
C GLU A 314 31.88 11.76 -25.53
N PRO A 315 33.07 11.15 -25.41
CA PRO A 315 34.24 11.88 -24.95
C PRO A 315 34.41 13.10 -25.85
N PRO A 316 34.54 14.32 -25.30
CA PRO A 316 34.75 15.50 -26.11
C PRO A 316 35.94 15.20 -27.02
N GLY A 317 35.76 15.36 -28.33
CA GLY A 317 36.75 14.95 -29.32
C GLY A 317 38.15 15.38 -28.90
N LEU A 318 39.10 14.42 -28.91
CA LEU A 318 40.46 14.62 -28.44
C LEU A 318 41.04 15.92 -29.03
N GLY A 319 41.40 16.88 -28.16
CA GLY A 319 41.99 18.17 -28.55
C GLY A 319 41.06 19.40 -28.49
N THR A 320 39.75 19.22 -28.27
CA THR A 320 38.82 20.35 -28.05
C THR A 320 39.14 21.13 -26.76
N SER A 321 38.68 22.38 -26.66
CA SER A 321 38.88 23.20 -25.44
C SER A 321 38.18 22.60 -24.22
N GLU A 322 37.04 21.93 -24.42
CA GLU A 322 36.30 21.27 -23.36
C GLU A 322 37.02 20.02 -22.85
N TRP A 323 37.61 19.21 -23.74
CA TRP A 323 38.49 18.12 -23.34
C TRP A 323 39.65 18.62 -22.49
N ARG A 324 40.34 19.70 -22.91
CA ARG A 324 41.44 20.29 -22.14
C ARG A 324 41.01 20.81 -20.76
N LYS A 325 39.84 21.47 -20.67
CA LYS A 325 39.28 21.92 -19.39
C LYS A 325 38.90 20.75 -18.48
N LYS A 326 38.26 19.71 -19.01
CA LYS A 326 37.86 18.52 -18.25
C LYS A 326 39.09 17.76 -17.76
N THR A 327 40.09 17.53 -18.60
CA THR A 327 41.36 16.88 -18.22
C THR A 327 42.12 17.69 -17.16
N ALA A 328 42.17 19.02 -17.30
CA ALA A 328 42.78 19.88 -16.29
C ALA A 328 42.03 19.81 -14.94
N GLN A 329 40.70 19.81 -14.96
CA GLN A 329 39.88 19.67 -13.75
C GLN A 329 40.06 18.30 -13.10
N THR A 330 40.09 17.22 -13.87
CA THR A 330 40.31 15.86 -13.36
C THR A 330 41.70 15.71 -12.77
N ALA A 331 42.73 16.27 -13.41
CA ALA A 331 44.09 16.27 -12.88
C ALA A 331 44.19 17.09 -11.57
N ALA A 332 43.54 18.26 -11.52
CA ALA A 332 43.49 19.07 -10.30
C ALA A 332 42.76 18.33 -9.16
N ASN A 333 41.60 17.73 -9.44
CA ASN A 333 40.85 16.95 -8.45
C ASN A 333 41.70 15.76 -7.94
N ALA A 334 42.38 15.04 -8.82
CA ALA A 334 43.26 13.94 -8.44
C ALA A 334 44.40 14.40 -7.52
N LEU A 335 44.99 15.58 -7.75
CA LEU A 335 46.00 16.17 -6.85
C LEU A 335 45.41 16.59 -5.50
N HIS A 336 44.16 17.09 -5.47
CA HIS A 336 43.50 17.47 -4.23
C HIS A 336 43.07 16.26 -3.38
N ASP A 337 42.77 15.12 -4.01
CA ASP A 337 42.29 13.87 -3.40
C ASP A 337 43.42 12.91 -2.98
N GLN A 338 44.68 13.16 -3.37
CA GLN A 338 45.83 12.35 -2.93
C GLN A 338 46.04 12.44 -1.41
N PRO A 339 46.61 11.40 -0.77
CA PRO A 339 47.05 11.47 0.63
C PRO A 339 48.03 12.63 0.86
N GLY A 340 47.76 13.49 1.85
CA GLY A 340 48.46 14.76 2.04
C GLY A 340 48.00 15.90 1.12
N GLY A 341 47.01 15.67 0.26
CA GLY A 341 46.34 16.68 -0.55
C GLY A 341 45.44 17.59 0.29
N SER A 342 44.99 18.70 -0.28
CA SER A 342 44.26 19.72 0.47
C SER A 342 42.94 19.23 1.08
N ARG A 343 42.26 18.25 0.47
CA ARG A 343 41.01 17.68 1.01
C ARG A 343 41.28 16.73 2.17
N ASP A 344 42.36 15.94 2.08
CA ASP A 344 42.83 15.08 3.17
C ASP A 344 43.28 15.92 4.38
N LYS A 345 44.10 16.94 4.14
CA LYS A 345 44.52 17.90 5.16
C LYS A 345 43.33 18.61 5.82
N LYS A 346 42.28 18.95 5.05
CA LYS A 346 41.02 19.51 5.58
C LYS A 346 40.27 18.52 6.47
N ARG A 347 40.18 17.24 6.08
CA ARG A 347 39.55 16.21 6.91
C ARG A 347 40.30 16.03 8.24
N ASN A 348 41.62 15.93 8.19
CA ASN A 348 42.46 15.69 9.37
C ASN A 348 42.30 16.82 10.41
N ILE A 349 42.25 18.09 9.98
CA ILE A 349 42.04 19.21 10.93
C ILE A 349 40.62 19.22 11.52
N GLN A 350 39.62 18.79 10.75
CA GLN A 350 38.25 18.67 11.24
C GLN A 350 38.10 17.53 12.28
N GLU A 351 38.82 16.42 12.09
CA GLU A 351 38.90 15.33 13.06
C GLU A 351 39.61 15.76 14.36
N LEU A 352 40.71 16.51 14.25
CA LEU A 352 41.39 17.10 15.40
C LEU A 352 40.49 18.09 16.15
N TRP A 353 39.67 18.86 15.44
CA TRP A 353 38.64 19.71 16.06
C TRP A 353 37.55 18.88 16.75
N ALA A 354 37.03 17.85 16.08
CA ALA A 354 36.00 16.95 16.60
C ALA A 354 36.43 16.20 17.86
N SER A 355 37.74 15.99 18.06
CA SER A 355 38.29 15.37 19.28
C SER A 355 38.00 16.16 20.57
N GLY A 356 37.58 17.44 20.48
CA GLY A 356 37.31 18.26 21.64
C GLY A 356 38.55 18.76 22.40
N LYS A 357 39.75 18.46 21.91
CA LYS A 357 41.03 18.84 22.52
C LYS A 357 41.26 20.36 22.63
N TYR A 358 40.64 21.17 21.75
CA TYR A 358 40.88 22.61 21.67
C TYR A 358 39.66 23.42 22.10
N SER A 359 39.90 24.50 22.84
CA SER A 359 38.85 25.38 23.36
C SER A 359 38.21 26.29 22.30
N SER A 360 38.90 26.52 21.17
CA SER A 360 38.39 27.31 20.05
C SER A 360 38.95 26.84 18.71
N ARG A 361 38.22 27.09 17.62
CA ARG A 361 38.66 26.77 16.24
C ARG A 361 39.95 27.52 15.87
N THR A 362 40.10 28.75 16.36
CA THR A 362 41.30 29.57 16.16
C THR A 362 42.53 28.90 16.77
N LEU A 363 42.40 28.37 17.99
CA LEU A 363 43.47 27.68 18.69
C LEU A 363 43.82 26.34 18.02
N CYS A 364 42.80 25.58 17.59
CA CYS A 364 42.98 24.36 16.81
C CYS A 364 43.74 24.63 15.50
N ALA A 365 43.34 25.67 14.76
CA ALA A 365 44.01 26.08 13.54
C ALA A 365 45.47 26.52 13.79
N GLU A 366 45.73 27.26 14.87
CA GLU A 366 47.07 27.76 15.19
C GLU A 366 48.04 26.62 15.55
N GLN A 367 47.58 25.66 16.36
CA GLN A 367 48.43 24.58 16.88
C GLN A 367 48.67 23.45 15.86
N GLU A 368 47.67 23.15 15.02
CA GLU A 368 47.72 21.96 14.16
C GLU A 368 48.08 22.26 12.69
N CYS A 369 48.03 23.53 12.26
CA CYS A 369 48.31 23.87 10.85
C CYS A 369 49.72 23.48 10.39
N ALA A 370 50.73 23.65 11.24
CA ALA A 370 52.12 23.28 10.95
C ALA A 370 52.29 21.75 10.84
N ALA A 371 51.63 20.99 11.71
CA ALA A 371 51.68 19.52 11.68
C ALA A 371 51.01 18.93 10.43
N LEU A 372 50.01 19.63 9.89
CA LEU A 372 49.29 19.25 8.67
C LEU A 372 49.86 19.89 7.39
N ASP A 373 51.02 20.57 7.48
CA ASP A 373 51.68 21.24 6.35
C ASP A 373 50.70 22.12 5.54
N MET A 374 49.89 22.92 6.25
CA MET A 374 48.94 23.86 5.66
C MET A 374 49.08 25.26 6.27
N SER A 375 48.65 26.28 5.54
CA SER A 375 48.66 27.64 6.10
C SER A 375 47.59 27.82 7.18
N TYR A 376 47.86 28.72 8.11
CA TYR A 376 46.91 29.08 9.17
C TYR A 376 45.53 29.53 8.62
N ASP A 377 45.53 30.30 7.52
CA ASP A 377 44.28 30.72 6.88
C ASP A 377 43.51 29.56 6.24
N ALA A 378 44.22 28.57 5.66
CA ALA A 378 43.61 27.37 5.13
C ALA A 378 42.98 26.52 6.25
N ALA A 379 43.67 26.39 7.37
CA ALA A 379 43.19 25.73 8.59
C ALA A 379 41.91 26.39 9.13
N ARG A 380 41.88 27.72 9.24
CA ARG A 380 40.67 28.46 9.68
C ARG A 380 39.48 28.25 8.75
N ARG A 381 39.72 28.32 7.43
CA ARG A 381 38.67 28.08 6.43
C ARG A 381 38.15 26.65 6.49
N ALA A 382 39.03 25.68 6.72
CA ALA A 382 38.66 24.27 6.87
C ALA A 382 37.73 24.02 8.09
N LEU A 383 37.93 24.76 9.19
CA LEU A 383 37.13 24.68 10.40
C LEU A 383 35.87 25.57 10.38
N THR A 384 35.67 26.39 9.35
CA THR A 384 34.48 27.24 9.25
C THR A 384 33.25 26.36 9.01
N ASN A 385 32.17 26.61 9.76
CA ASN A 385 30.91 25.83 9.73
C ASN A 385 31.03 24.36 10.22
N THR A 386 32.07 23.99 10.96
CA THR A 386 32.11 22.68 11.65
C THR A 386 31.31 22.74 12.96
N PRO A 387 30.59 21.67 13.35
CA PRO A 387 29.86 21.62 14.62
C PRO A 387 30.82 21.73 15.82
N GLU A 388 30.32 22.22 16.96
CA GLU A 388 31.10 22.21 18.21
C GLU A 388 31.30 20.77 18.71
N PRO A 389 32.51 20.38 19.14
CA PRO A 389 32.76 19.06 19.68
C PRO A 389 32.09 18.90 21.05
N SER A 390 31.58 17.70 21.32
CA SER A 390 31.05 17.33 22.64
C SER A 390 32.20 17.29 23.65
N ARG A 391 32.27 18.31 24.52
CA ARG A 391 33.26 18.37 25.61
C ARG A 391 32.70 17.61 26.82
N CYS A 392 33.34 16.51 27.19
CA CYS A 392 33.10 15.85 28.48
C CYS A 392 33.80 16.59 29.62
#